data_AF-A0A0J0V990-F1
#
_entry.id   AF-A0A0J0V990-F1
#
_cell.length_a   1.000
_cell.length_b   1.000
_cell.length_c   1.000
_cell.angle_alpha   90.00
_cell.angle_beta   90.00
_cell.angle_gamma   90.00
#
_symmetry.space_group_name_H-M   'P 1'
#
loop_
_entity.id
_entity.type
_entity.pdbx_description
1 polymer ?
#
loop_
_entity_poly.entity_id
_entity_poly.type
_entity_poly.pdbx_seq_one_letter_code
_entity_poly.pdbx_strand_id
1 'polypeptide(L)' 'KSKIPPKVIATGGLAPLIASESDIIDVVDPFLTLTGLKLLYEKNTEKKG' A
#
# COMPACT_ATOMS: atom_id res chain seq x y z
N LYS A 1 -14.23 -12.43 -13.29
CA LYS A 1 -13.15 -12.63 -12.28
C LYS A 1 -11.80 -12.33 -12.94
N SER A 2 -10.85 -11.72 -12.21
CA SER A 2 -9.48 -11.55 -12.72
C SER A 2 -8.85 -12.92 -13.01
N LYS A 3 -8.09 -13.04 -14.11
CA LYS A 3 -7.28 -14.22 -14.43
C LYS A 3 -5.87 -14.16 -13.84
N ILE A 4 -5.46 -12.97 -13.37
CA ILE A 4 -4.14 -12.72 -12.81
C ILE A 4 -4.26 -12.75 -11.28
N PRO A 5 -3.39 -13.51 -10.57
CA PRO A 5 -3.32 -13.45 -9.12
C PRO A 5 -3.10 -12.01 -8.65
N PRO A 6 -3.85 -11.52 -7.64
CA PRO A 6 -3.62 -10.19 -7.12
C PRO A 6 -2.28 -10.13 -6.39
N LYS A 7 -1.63 -8.98 -6.45
CA LYS A 7 -0.53 -8.67 -5.55
C LYS A 7 -1.08 -8.25 -4.19
N VAL A 8 -0.65 -8.89 -3.11
CA VAL A 8 -1.12 -8.65 -1.75
C VAL A 8 -0.10 -7.76 -1.02
N ILE A 9 -0.55 -6.58 -0.61
CA ILE A 9 0.29 -5.58 0.07
C ILE A 9 -0.30 -5.33 1.46
N ALA A 10 0.55 -5.31 2.49
CA ALA A 10 0.17 -5.01 3.87
C ALA A 10 0.88 -3.75 4.38
N THR A 11 0.24 -3.03 5.31
CA THR A 11 0.80 -1.86 6.00
C THR A 11 0.30 -1.84 7.46
N GLY A 12 0.82 -0.93 8.27
CA GLY A 12 0.51 -0.82 9.70
C GLY A 12 1.50 -1.56 10.60
N GLY A 13 1.48 -1.24 11.90
CA GLY A 13 2.52 -1.64 12.85
C GLY A 13 2.68 -3.16 13.06
N LEU A 14 1.60 -3.92 12.92
CA LEU A 14 1.61 -5.39 13.07
C LEU A 14 1.86 -6.13 11.75
N ALA A 15 1.90 -5.44 10.60
CA ALA A 15 2.05 -6.07 9.30
C ALA A 15 3.35 -6.90 9.18
N PRO A 16 4.52 -6.45 9.67
CA PRO A 16 5.74 -7.26 9.63
C PRO A 16 5.61 -8.57 10.40
N LEU A 17 4.97 -8.54 11.57
CA LEU A 17 4.75 -9.73 12.41
C LEU A 17 3.79 -10.72 11.74
N ILE A 18 2.73 -10.23 11.10
CA ILE A 18 1.78 -11.11 10.40
C ILE A 18 2.42 -11.70 9.14
N ALA A 19 3.22 -10.91 8.42
CA ALA A 19 3.92 -11.37 7.22
C ALA A 19 5.02 -12.40 7.52
N SER A 20 5.64 -12.37 8.71
CA SER A 20 6.60 -13.42 9.08
C SER A 20 5.96 -14.79 9.27
N GLU A 21 4.66 -14.83 9.56
CA GLU A 21 3.90 -16.06 9.79
C GLU A 21 2.97 -16.42 8.62
N SER A 22 3.08 -15.74 7.46
CA SER A 22 2.17 -15.96 6.33
C SER A 22 2.81 -15.72 4.96
N ASP A 23 2.72 -16.71 4.09
CA ASP A 23 3.17 -16.62 2.69
C ASP A 23 2.20 -15.87 1.76
N ILE A 24 1.05 -15.39 2.27
CA ILE A 24 0.04 -14.71 1.44
C ILE A 24 0.37 -13.24 1.16
N ILE A 25 1.28 -12.63 1.92
CA ILE A 25 1.64 -11.21 1.80
C ILE A 25 2.89 -11.10 0.92
N ASP A 26 2.77 -10.46 -0.25
CA ASP A 26 3.91 -10.27 -1.16
C ASP A 26 4.84 -9.15 -0.69
N VAL A 27 4.29 -8.08 -0.12
CA VAL A 27 5.03 -6.88 0.28
C VAL A 27 4.45 -6.25 1.54
N VAL A 28 5.32 -5.86 2.47
CA VAL A 28 4.98 -4.95 3.57
C VAL A 28 5.49 -3.55 3.23
N ASP A 29 4.58 -2.58 3.11
CA ASP A 29 4.91 -1.17 2.87
C ASP A 29 4.43 -0.31 4.06
N PRO A 30 5.33 0.10 4.98
CA PRO A 30 4.95 0.87 6.18
C PRO A 30 4.47 2.30 5.87
N PHE A 31 4.74 2.83 4.67
CA PHE A 31 4.40 4.20 4.30
C PHE A 31 3.27 4.30 3.27
N LEU A 32 2.64 3.17 2.92
CA LEU A 32 1.61 3.08 1.87
C LEU A 32 0.55 4.20 1.97
N THR A 33 0.01 4.43 3.17
CA THR A 33 -0.99 5.48 3.41
C THR A 33 -0.43 6.88 3.19
N LEU A 34 0.79 7.17 3.68
CA LEU A 34 1.42 8.48 3.53
C LEU A 34 1.78 8.76 2.06
N THR A 35 2.26 7.74 1.35
CA THR A 35 2.49 7.81 -0.10
C THR A 35 1.19 8.18 -0.83
N GLY A 36 0.09 7.49 -0.51
CA GLY A 36 -1.22 7.81 -1.09
C GLY A 36 -1.70 9.23 -0.79
N LEU A 37 -1.57 9.69 0.47
CA LEU A 37 -1.93 11.05 0.88
C LEU A 37 -1.09 12.11 0.17
N LYS A 38 0.22 11.88 0.02
CA LYS A 38 1.14 12.76 -0.71
C LYS A 38 0.71 12.89 -2.18
N LEU A 39 0.45 11.77 -2.85
CA LEU A 39 0.00 11.76 -4.25
C LEU A 39 -1.32 12.52 -4.44
N LEU A 40 -2.27 12.36 -3.50
CA LEU A 40 -3.53 13.10 -3.52
C LEU A 40 -3.33 14.60 -3.31
N TYR A 41 -2.44 14.99 -2.40
CA TYR A 41 -2.09 16.38 -2.16
C TYR A 41 -1.47 17.03 -3.41
N GLU A 42 -0.48 16.38 -4.02
CA GLU A 42 0.21 16.85 -5.23
C GLU A 42 -0.80 17.03 -6.38
N LYS A 43 -1.60 16.00 -6.67
CA LYS A 43 -2.62 16.03 -7.72
C LYS A 43 -3.68 17.12 -7.52
N ASN A 44 -4.01 17.45 -6.27
CA ASN A 44 -4.99 18.49 -5.97
C ASN A 44 -4.37 19.90 -5.88
N THR A 45 -3.04 19.99 -5.74
CA THR A 45 -2.30 21.26 -5.76
C THR A 45 -2.00 21.66 -7.20
N GLU A 46 -1.60 20.72 -8.07
CA GLU A 46 -1.41 20.95 -9.51
C GLU A 46 -2.67 21.49 -10.21
N LYS A 47 -3.85 21.05 -9.80
CA LYS A 47 -5.14 21.50 -10.35
C LYS A 47 -5.57 22.90 -9.92
N LYS A 48 -4.89 23.50 -8.94
CA LYS A 48 -5.20 24.83 -8.42
C LYS A 48 -4.32 25.93 -9.04
N GLY A 49 -3.36 25.56 -9.88
CA GLY A 49 -2.65 26.48 -10.79
C GLY A 49 -3.33 26.52 -12.15
#